data_AF-A0A7Y5C4X2-F1
#
_entry.id   AF-A0A7Y5C4X2-F1
#
_cell.length_a   1.000
_cell.length_b   1.000
_cell.length_c   1.000
_cell.angle_alpha   90.00
_cell.angle_beta   90.00
_cell.angle_gamma   90.00
#
_symmetry.space_group_name_H-M   'P 1'
#
loop_
_entity.id
_entity.type
_entity.pdbx_description
1 polymer ?
#
loop_
_entity_poly.entity_id
_entity_poly.type
_entity_poly.pdbx_seq_one_letter_code
_entity_poly.pdbx_strand_id
1 'polypeptide(L)'
;MPVIRTTENEMGAGNRPDWSRVTSAGIFRVPATGGTFDCHYHDCDEYWLIFAGKAKVLSEGNTYYLKRGDILCTKAGDEHDVIEVYDDLEGFWFEDATPPGGRIGHLHRDDEKAKGHAVPCMPLPEDFPA
;
A
#
# COMPACT_ATOMS: atom_id res chain seq x y z
N MET A 1 17.58 -12.22 -13.90
CA MET A 1 16.33 -12.87 -14.36
C MET A 1 15.24 -11.79 -14.32
N PRO A 2 14.50 -11.52 -15.41
CA PRO A 2 13.55 -10.39 -15.48
C PRO A 2 12.20 -10.69 -14.80
N VAL A 3 12.11 -11.75 -13.99
CA VAL A 3 10.87 -12.20 -13.35
C VAL A 3 11.07 -12.17 -11.85
N ILE A 4 10.24 -11.40 -11.16
CA ILE A 4 10.15 -11.38 -9.69
C ILE A 4 8.84 -12.06 -9.30
N ARG A 5 8.91 -13.04 -8.39
CA ARG A 5 7.74 -13.73 -7.84
C ARG A 5 7.31 -13.00 -6.58
N THR A 6 6.49 -11.95 -6.72
CA THR A 6 6.03 -11.12 -5.57
C THR A 6 5.15 -11.87 -4.57
N THR A 7 4.70 -13.08 -4.90
CA THR A 7 4.09 -14.02 -3.96
C THR A 7 5.08 -14.71 -3.03
N GLU A 8 6.38 -14.67 -3.35
CA GLU A 8 7.48 -15.28 -2.57
C GLU A 8 8.31 -14.20 -1.88
N ASN A 9 8.69 -13.15 -2.60
CA ASN A 9 9.44 -12.01 -2.07
C ASN A 9 9.10 -10.74 -2.86
N GLU A 10 9.04 -9.60 -2.18
CA GLU A 10 8.94 -8.29 -2.85
C GLU A 10 10.11 -8.03 -3.80
N MET A 11 9.87 -7.19 -4.80
CA MET A 11 10.91 -6.61 -5.63
C MET A 11 11.56 -5.46 -4.84
N GLY A 12 12.88 -5.44 -4.77
CA GLY A 12 13.65 -4.37 -4.12
C GLY A 12 15.09 -4.34 -4.62
N ALA A 13 15.96 -3.58 -3.93
CA ALA A 13 17.33 -3.31 -4.40
C ALA A 13 18.17 -4.58 -4.66
N GLY A 14 17.91 -5.68 -3.93
CA GLY A 14 18.69 -6.91 -4.03
C GLY A 14 18.29 -7.86 -5.16
N ASN A 15 17.11 -7.68 -5.77
CA ASN A 15 16.60 -8.61 -6.79
C ASN A 15 16.00 -7.91 -8.03
N ARG A 16 15.72 -6.60 -7.99
CA ARG A 16 15.18 -5.87 -9.13
C ARG A 16 16.19 -5.81 -10.28
N PRO A 17 15.75 -5.83 -11.56
CA PRO A 17 16.64 -5.62 -12.69
C PRO A 17 17.32 -4.24 -12.64
N ASP A 18 18.60 -4.16 -13.01
CA ASP A 18 19.40 -2.93 -12.96
C ASP A 18 18.85 -1.77 -13.81
N TRP A 19 18.05 -2.08 -14.84
CA TRP A 19 17.38 -1.09 -15.69
C TRP A 19 16.05 -0.60 -15.11
N SER A 20 15.52 -1.25 -14.07
CA SER A 20 14.25 -0.88 -13.46
C SER A 20 14.40 0.43 -12.68
N ARG A 21 13.51 1.37 -12.96
CA ARG A 21 13.42 2.62 -12.20
C ARG A 21 12.54 2.50 -10.96
N VAL A 22 11.65 1.51 -10.92
CA VAL A 22 10.81 1.19 -9.75
C VAL A 22 11.73 0.84 -8.59
N THR A 23 11.55 1.51 -7.45
CA THR A 23 12.36 1.29 -6.25
C THR A 23 12.03 -0.06 -5.63
N SER A 24 10.74 -0.30 -5.41
CA SER A 24 10.22 -1.47 -4.74
C SER A 24 8.82 -1.80 -5.27
N ALA A 25 8.42 -3.06 -5.23
CA ALA A 25 7.07 -3.48 -5.59
C ALA A 25 6.68 -4.82 -4.96
N GLY A 26 5.41 -5.02 -4.66
CA GLY A 26 4.97 -6.22 -3.97
C GLY A 26 3.46 -6.43 -4.02
N ILE A 27 3.04 -7.45 -3.27
CA ILE A 27 1.62 -7.70 -3.00
C ILE A 27 1.43 -7.49 -1.50
N PHE A 28 0.38 -6.75 -1.14
CA PHE A 28 -0.08 -6.65 0.23
C PHE A 28 -1.43 -7.34 0.41
N ARG A 29 -1.70 -7.81 1.62
CA ARG A 29 -2.96 -8.43 2.00
C ARG A 29 -3.40 -7.92 3.37
N VAL A 30 -4.66 -7.53 3.48
CA VAL A 30 -5.28 -7.18 4.76
C VAL A 30 -6.50 -8.09 4.95
N PRO A 31 -6.38 -9.16 5.75
CA PRO A 31 -7.48 -10.08 5.97
C PRO A 31 -8.59 -9.41 6.79
N ALA A 32 -9.84 -9.76 6.51
CA ALA A 32 -11.02 -9.29 7.24
C ALA A 32 -10.98 -9.69 8.73
N THR A 33 -10.24 -10.73 9.09
CA THR A 33 -10.05 -11.13 10.49
C THR A 33 -8.58 -11.03 10.87
N GLY A 34 -8.29 -10.20 11.88
CA GLY A 34 -6.93 -10.04 12.42
C GLY A 34 -5.97 -9.27 11.51
N GLY A 35 -6.50 -8.52 10.53
CA GLY A 35 -5.70 -7.66 9.68
C GLY A 35 -5.01 -6.55 10.46
N THR A 36 -3.80 -6.21 10.04
CA THR A 36 -3.02 -5.10 10.58
C THR A 36 -2.37 -4.33 9.45
N PHE A 37 -2.17 -3.04 9.64
CA PHE A 37 -1.48 -2.18 8.68
C PHE A 37 -0.78 -1.04 9.43
N ASP A 38 0.28 -0.49 8.85
CA ASP A 38 0.97 0.68 9.38
C ASP A 38 0.77 1.91 8.49
N CYS A 39 0.46 3.04 9.12
CA CYS A 39 0.35 4.32 8.43
C CYS A 39 1.76 4.85 8.14
N HIS A 40 2.11 4.98 6.86
CA HIS A 40 3.46 5.35 6.45
C HIS A 40 3.45 6.27 5.22
N TYR A 41 4.63 6.77 4.87
CA TYR A 41 4.88 7.55 3.66
C TYR A 41 6.21 7.15 3.04
N HIS A 42 6.45 7.61 1.81
CA HIS A 42 7.70 7.39 1.08
C HIS A 42 8.27 8.70 0.58
N ASP A 43 9.58 8.74 0.30
CA ASP A 43 10.22 9.87 -0.38
C ASP A 43 10.03 9.81 -1.93
N CYS A 44 9.18 8.90 -2.43
CA CYS A 44 8.71 8.78 -3.82
C CYS A 44 7.19 8.54 -3.87
N ASP A 45 6.59 8.69 -5.05
CA ASP A 45 5.18 8.37 -5.26
C ASP A 45 4.97 6.85 -5.17
N GLU A 46 3.80 6.42 -4.71
CA GLU A 46 3.41 5.02 -4.64
C GLU A 46 2.03 4.80 -5.26
N TYR A 47 1.85 3.64 -5.88
CA TYR A 47 0.62 3.26 -6.54
C TYR A 47 0.15 1.90 -6.02
N TRP A 48 -1.09 1.79 -5.58
CA TRP A 48 -1.73 0.52 -5.21
C TRP A 48 -2.80 0.15 -6.23
N LEU A 49 -2.60 -0.94 -6.97
CA LEU A 49 -3.62 -1.56 -7.80
C LEU A 49 -4.37 -2.63 -6.99
N ILE A 50 -5.65 -2.37 -6.71
CA ILE A 50 -6.49 -3.31 -5.96
C ILE A 50 -7.04 -4.38 -6.91
N PHE A 51 -6.81 -5.66 -6.61
CA PHE A 51 -7.30 -6.75 -7.44
C PHE A 51 -8.31 -7.67 -6.73
N ALA A 52 -8.44 -7.56 -5.40
CA ALA A 52 -9.49 -8.20 -4.63
C ALA A 52 -9.90 -7.33 -3.43
N GLY A 53 -11.16 -7.50 -3.04
CA GLY A 53 -11.73 -6.88 -1.85
C GLY A 53 -12.15 -5.42 -1.97
N LYS A 54 -12.51 -4.86 -0.82
CA LYS A 54 -13.02 -3.52 -0.61
C LYS A 54 -12.51 -2.96 0.71
N ALA A 55 -12.09 -1.70 0.68
CA ALA A 55 -11.55 -1.04 1.85
C ALA A 55 -11.84 0.46 1.87
N LYS A 56 -11.70 1.06 3.05
CA LYS A 56 -11.50 2.49 3.23
C LYS A 56 -10.05 2.75 3.54
N VAL A 57 -9.43 3.64 2.78
CA VAL A 57 -8.01 3.97 2.91
C VAL A 57 -7.82 5.45 3.18
N LEU A 58 -6.68 5.81 3.76
CA LEU A 58 -6.18 7.18 3.86
C LEU A 58 -5.17 7.41 2.73
N SER A 59 -5.23 8.57 2.09
CA SER A 59 -4.13 9.11 1.27
C SER A 59 -4.26 10.63 1.17
N GLU A 60 -3.15 11.35 1.19
CA GLU A 60 -3.12 12.82 1.07
C GLU A 60 -4.09 13.53 2.06
N GLY A 61 -4.17 13.01 3.29
CA GLY A 61 -5.05 13.53 4.35
C GLY A 61 -6.55 13.30 4.14
N ASN A 62 -6.96 12.55 3.13
CA ASN A 62 -8.35 12.26 2.79
C ASN A 62 -8.65 10.76 2.82
N THR A 63 -9.91 10.39 3.04
CA THR A 63 -10.33 8.98 2.99
C THR A 63 -11.01 8.63 1.68
N TYR A 64 -10.68 7.47 1.13
CA TYR A 64 -11.25 6.96 -0.12
C TYR A 64 -11.77 5.53 0.05
N TYR A 65 -12.81 5.20 -0.70
CA TYR A 65 -13.24 3.81 -0.88
C TYR A 65 -12.52 3.22 -2.09
N LEU A 66 -11.90 2.06 -1.88
CA LEU A 66 -11.27 1.28 -2.94
C LEU A 66 -11.96 -0.05 -3.09
N LYS A 67 -12.09 -0.50 -4.34
CA LYS A 67 -12.49 -1.86 -4.73
C LYS A 67 -11.59 -2.39 -5.83
N ARG A 68 -11.79 -3.67 -6.17
CA ARG A 68 -11.15 -4.30 -7.34
C ARG A 68 -11.21 -3.40 -8.58
N GLY A 69 -10.05 -3.19 -9.18
CA GLY A 69 -9.86 -2.39 -10.39
C GLY A 69 -9.41 -0.96 -10.12
N ASP A 70 -9.53 -0.48 -8.88
CA ASP A 70 -9.10 0.85 -8.51
C ASP A 70 -7.58 0.93 -8.37
N ILE A 71 -7.04 2.12 -8.65
CA ILE A 71 -5.65 2.49 -8.35
C ILE A 71 -5.67 3.64 -7.34
N LEU A 72 -5.06 3.44 -6.18
CA LEU A 72 -4.72 4.53 -5.27
C LEU A 72 -3.35 5.08 -5.68
N CYS A 73 -3.29 6.36 -6.02
CA CYS A 73 -2.04 7.06 -6.27
C CYS A 73 -1.75 7.92 -5.05
N THR A 74 -0.65 7.67 -4.36
CA THR A 74 -0.21 8.48 -3.22
C THR A 74 1.05 9.24 -3.59
N LYS A 75 1.02 10.55 -3.40
CA LYS A 75 2.15 11.43 -3.66
C LYS A 75 3.28 11.26 -2.63
N ALA A 76 4.51 11.46 -3.07
CA ALA A 76 5.69 11.49 -2.21
C ALA A 76 5.52 12.42 -1.00
N GLY A 77 5.83 11.89 0.18
CA GLY A 77 5.70 12.58 1.46
C GLY A 77 4.30 12.52 2.08
N ASP A 78 3.28 12.08 1.35
CA ASP A 78 1.93 11.94 1.90
C ASP A 78 1.74 10.56 2.54
N GLU A 79 1.09 10.56 3.70
CA GLU A 79 0.79 9.33 4.41
C GLU A 79 -0.38 8.60 3.76
N HIS A 80 -0.30 7.28 3.78
CA HIS A 80 -1.38 6.41 3.37
C HIS A 80 -1.51 5.22 4.34
N ASP A 81 -2.71 4.65 4.37
CA ASP A 81 -3.10 3.68 5.38
C ASP A 81 -4.34 2.88 4.95
N VAL A 82 -4.57 1.71 5.55
CA VAL A 82 -5.82 0.95 5.44
C VAL A 82 -6.60 1.12 6.74
N ILE A 83 -7.67 1.92 6.70
CA ILE A 83 -8.43 2.30 7.89
C ILE A 83 -9.41 1.21 8.31
N GLU A 84 -10.11 0.63 7.35
CA GLU A 84 -11.05 -0.48 7.55
C GLU A 84 -11.20 -1.29 6.26
N VAL A 85 -11.55 -2.56 6.40
CA VAL A 85 -11.87 -3.46 5.28
C VAL A 85 -13.32 -3.93 5.37
N TYR A 86 -13.88 -4.39 4.25
CA TYR A 86 -15.26 -4.93 4.19
C TYR A 86 -15.30 -6.40 3.76
N ASP A 87 -14.18 -6.92 3.28
CA ASP A 87 -13.83 -8.31 2.97
C ASP A 87 -12.29 -8.39 2.88
N ASP A 88 -11.71 -9.54 2.51
CA ASP A 88 -10.26 -9.67 2.38
C ASP A 88 -9.74 -8.75 1.25
N LEU A 89 -8.87 -7.80 1.61
CA LEU A 89 -8.26 -6.87 0.67
C LEU A 89 -6.95 -7.45 0.12
N GLU A 90 -6.78 -7.43 -1.19
CA GLU A 90 -5.50 -7.71 -1.85
C GLU A 90 -5.19 -6.67 -2.93
N GLY A 91 -3.94 -6.18 -2.90
CA GLY A 91 -3.46 -5.24 -3.89
C GLY A 91 -1.99 -5.47 -4.26
N PHE A 92 -1.63 -4.99 -5.44
CA PHE A 92 -0.24 -4.88 -5.89
C PHE A 92 0.21 -3.45 -5.74
N TRP A 93 1.34 -3.22 -5.09
CA TRP A 93 1.91 -1.89 -4.92
C TRP A 93 3.22 -1.76 -5.68
N PHE A 94 3.54 -0.54 -6.10
CA PHE A 94 4.90 -0.19 -6.50
C PHE A 94 5.25 1.25 -6.13
N GLU A 95 6.49 1.43 -5.70
CA GLU A 95 7.12 2.71 -5.42
C GLU A 95 7.85 3.19 -6.69
N ASP A 96 7.58 4.42 -7.13
CA ASP A 96 8.33 5.03 -8.24
C ASP A 96 9.81 5.23 -7.87
N ALA A 97 10.61 5.74 -8.80
CA ALA A 97 12.02 6.01 -8.59
C ALA A 97 12.25 6.96 -7.41
N THR A 98 12.87 6.45 -6.34
CA THR A 98 13.30 7.26 -5.21
C THR A 98 14.33 8.29 -5.68
N PRO A 99 14.13 9.59 -5.38
CA PRO A 99 15.06 10.63 -5.79
C PRO A 99 16.44 10.44 -5.15
N PRO A 100 17.52 10.99 -5.76
CA PRO A 100 18.85 10.96 -5.16
C PRO A 100 18.84 11.50 -3.72
N GLY A 101 19.30 10.69 -2.76
CA GLY A 101 19.31 11.04 -1.33
C GLY A 101 17.99 10.79 -0.60
N GLY A 102 16.94 10.32 -1.28
CA GLY A 102 15.70 9.87 -0.66
C GLY A 102 15.87 8.55 0.10
N ARG A 103 15.01 8.33 1.09
CA ARG A 103 14.95 7.11 1.89
C ARG A 103 14.00 6.11 1.25
N ILE A 104 14.28 4.83 1.45
CA ILE A 104 13.53 3.69 0.90
C ILE A 104 12.88 2.91 2.04
N GLY A 105 11.73 2.31 1.78
CA GLY A 105 10.93 1.57 2.76
C GLY A 105 9.98 2.49 3.52
N HIS A 106 9.17 1.88 4.40
CA HIS A 106 8.14 2.61 5.14
C HIS A 106 8.78 3.66 6.06
N LEU A 107 8.40 4.93 5.86
CA LEU A 107 8.76 6.02 6.74
C LEU A 107 7.56 6.41 7.59
N HIS A 108 7.80 6.68 8.87
CA HIS A 108 6.76 6.99 9.84
C HIS A 108 6.94 8.39 10.42
N ARG A 109 5.83 9.05 10.76
CA ARG A 109 5.86 10.37 11.44
C ARG A 109 6.21 10.25 12.92
N ASP A 110 5.91 9.09 13.52
CA ASP A 110 6.20 8.76 14.91
C ASP A 110 6.28 7.22 15.12
N ASP A 111 6.74 6.83 16.30
CA ASP A 111 6.92 5.42 16.69
C ASP A 111 5.59 4.66 16.87
N GLU A 112 4.47 5.34 17.11
CA GLU A 112 3.18 4.64 17.22
C GLU A 112 2.70 4.19 15.84
N LYS A 113 2.84 5.05 14.83
CA LYS A 113 2.55 4.68 13.44
C LYS A 113 3.41 3.52 12.96
N ALA A 114 4.68 3.48 13.35
CA ALA A 114 5.60 2.40 13.00
C ALA A 114 5.21 1.03 13.58
N LYS A 115 4.43 0.98 14.67
CA LYS A 115 3.94 -0.30 15.23
C LYS A 115 2.81 -0.91 14.41
N GLY A 116 2.17 -0.11 13.57
CA GLY A 116 0.91 -0.44 12.92
C GLY A 116 -0.26 -0.53 13.91
N HIS A 117 -1.44 -0.76 13.35
CA HIS A 117 -2.68 -0.91 14.10
C HIS A 117 -3.51 -2.06 13.54
N ALA A 118 -4.50 -2.49 14.33
CA ALA A 118 -5.51 -3.42 13.85
C ALA A 118 -6.41 -2.72 12.82
N VAL A 119 -6.67 -3.39 11.71
CA VAL A 119 -7.62 -2.93 10.69
C VAL A 119 -8.95 -3.66 10.92
N PRO A 120 -10.01 -2.98 11.38
CA PRO A 120 -11.30 -3.61 11.60
C PRO A 120 -11.94 -4.02 10.28
N CYS A 121 -12.65 -5.15 10.30
CA CYS A 121 -13.64 -5.48 9.28
C CYS A 121 -15.01 -4.96 9.70
N MET A 122 -15.58 -4.14 8.83
CA MET A 122 -16.85 -3.46 9.07
C MET A 122 -17.91 -3.95 8.07
N PRO A 123 -19.22 -3.79 8.37
CA PRO A 123 -20.25 -3.95 7.36
C PRO A 123 -20.04 -2.97 6.20
N LEU A 124 -20.29 -3.41 4.97
CA LEU A 124 -20.18 -2.54 3.79
C LEU A 124 -21.16 -1.34 3.93
N PRO A 125 -20.68 -0.09 3.84
CA PRO A 125 -21.53 1.07 4.04
C PRO A 125 -22.43 1.31 2.82
N GLU A 126 -23.59 1.94 3.03
CA GLU A 126 -24.59 2.19 1.98
C GLU A 126 -24.09 3.14 0.88
N ASP A 127 -23.13 4.01 1.20
CA ASP A 127 -22.51 4.98 0.30
C ASP A 127 -21.26 4.42 -0.43
N PHE A 128 -20.96 3.13 -0.28
CA PHE A 128 -19.83 2.52 -0.98
C PHE A 128 -20.06 2.58 -2.50
N PRO A 129 -19.09 3.07 -3.29
CA PRO A 129 -19.26 3.25 -4.72
C PRO A 129 -19.43 1.91 -5.44
N ALA A 130 -20.49 1.83 -6.26
CA ALA A 130 -20.81 0.68 -7.11
C ALA A 130 -19.62 0.20 -7.95
#